data_AF-W2SPI5-F1
#
_entry.id   AF-W2SPI5-F1
#
_cell.length_a   1.000
_cell.length_b   1.000
_cell.length_c   1.000
_cell.angle_alpha   90.00
_cell.angle_beta   90.00
_cell.angle_gamma   90.00
#
_symmetry.space_group_name_H-M   'P 1'
#
loop_
_entity.id
_entity.type
_entity.pdbx_description
1 polymer ?
#
loop_
_entity_poly.entity_id
_entity_poly.type
_entity_poly.pdbx_seq_one_letter_code
_entity_poly.pdbx_strand_id
1 'polypeptide(L)'
;MYRQVVNAFADYLHLNQGEEITMHSAIAVCVGNVINNMLFGMRFPQGSAEMHHLHSLLDQQSRLVVNPVMGLYIAAPWTTDIPLINGKWNDLMAIRSELYDFLQKQIDDHRLKILRDDHVEDDFTFSYMREMEKRRQTGTDMGYFDDWQMKMLLLDLFFAGMETTVTTLKWGFLLAAIHPDIQRKVQEELDNVCVGNVVLLADRPRLPYTQAVINVSSVVYT
;
A
#
# COMPACT_ATOMS: atom_id res chain seq x y z
N MET A 1 -15.47 -1.12 -6.48
CA MET A 1 -14.24 -1.63 -5.84
C MET A 1 -13.77 -0.76 -4.68
N TYR A 2 -13.15 0.41 -4.92
CA TYR A 2 -12.62 1.29 -3.86
C TYR A 2 -13.65 1.68 -2.78
N ARG A 3 -14.91 1.89 -3.20
CA ARG A 3 -16.03 2.17 -2.29
C ARG A 3 -16.25 1.07 -1.24
N GLN A 4 -16.04 -0.20 -1.59
CA GLN A 4 -16.21 -1.30 -0.62
C GLN A 4 -15.13 -1.27 0.45
N VAL A 5 -13.90 -0.91 0.10
CA VAL A 5 -12.78 -0.82 1.05
C VAL A 5 -12.98 0.38 1.99
N VAL A 6 -13.37 1.53 1.45
CA VAL A 6 -13.68 2.72 2.26
C VAL A 6 -14.89 2.48 3.16
N ASN A 7 -15.94 1.81 2.67
CA ASN A 7 -17.10 1.45 3.49
C ASN A 7 -16.71 0.49 4.61
N ALA A 8 -15.91 -0.55 4.34
CA ALA A 8 -15.44 -1.46 5.39
C ALA A 8 -14.63 -0.74 6.48
N PHE A 9 -13.83 0.27 6.10
CA PHE A 9 -13.14 1.12 7.05
C PHE A 9 -14.11 1.99 7.87
N ALA A 10 -15.11 2.61 7.22
CA ALA A 10 -16.15 3.39 7.92
C ALA A 10 -16.98 2.52 8.88
N ASP A 11 -17.39 1.33 8.44
CA ASP A 11 -18.12 0.36 9.24
C ASP A 11 -17.28 -0.07 10.47
N TYR A 12 -15.98 -0.29 10.29
CA TYR A 12 -15.07 -0.57 11.40
C TYR A 12 -15.03 0.59 12.42
N LEU A 13 -14.95 1.85 11.96
CA LEU A 13 -15.00 3.00 12.86
C LEU A 13 -16.35 3.13 13.57
N HIS A 14 -17.46 2.84 12.89
CA HIS A 14 -18.79 2.86 13.49
C HIS A 14 -18.97 1.77 14.56
N LEU A 15 -18.46 0.56 14.32
CA LEU A 15 -18.56 -0.56 15.27
C LEU A 15 -17.78 -0.33 16.56
N ASN A 16 -16.74 0.51 16.52
CA ASN A 16 -15.88 0.82 17.67
C ASN A 16 -16.16 2.24 18.22
N GLN A 17 -17.37 2.78 17.99
CA GLN A 17 -17.75 4.08 18.55
C GLN A 17 -17.71 4.07 20.08
N GLY A 18 -16.99 5.04 20.65
CA GLY A 18 -16.82 5.19 22.09
C GLY A 18 -15.61 4.43 22.65
N GLU A 19 -14.88 3.67 21.83
CA GLU A 19 -13.65 2.99 22.21
C GLU A 19 -12.40 3.72 21.70
N GLU A 20 -11.26 3.49 22.35
CA GLU A 20 -9.96 3.99 21.87
C GLU A 20 -9.46 3.13 20.71
N ILE A 21 -9.30 3.73 19.53
CA ILE A 21 -8.85 3.04 18.31
C ILE A 21 -7.47 3.55 17.90
N THR A 22 -6.56 2.63 17.58
CA THR A 22 -5.30 2.97 16.92
C THR A 22 -5.54 3.21 15.42
N MET A 23 -5.79 4.47 15.05
CA MET A 23 -6.10 4.87 13.66
C MET A 23 -5.06 4.41 12.64
N HIS A 24 -3.78 4.36 13.01
CA HIS A 24 -2.71 3.90 12.12
C HIS A 24 -2.95 2.48 11.59
N SER A 25 -3.32 1.54 12.47
CA SER A 25 -3.58 0.14 12.10
C SER A 25 -4.79 0.04 11.17
N ALA A 26 -5.86 0.79 11.48
CA ALA A 26 -7.09 0.78 10.71
C ALA A 26 -6.89 1.35 9.29
N ILE A 27 -6.13 2.45 9.19
CA ILE A 27 -5.75 3.08 7.92
C ILE A 27 -4.84 2.14 7.11
N ALA A 28 -3.86 1.48 7.75
CA ALA A 28 -2.95 0.56 7.08
C ALA A 28 -3.70 -0.60 6.40
N VAL A 29 -4.72 -1.17 7.06
CA VAL A 29 -5.54 -2.23 6.44
C VAL A 29 -6.38 -1.69 5.28
N CYS A 30 -6.96 -0.50 5.42
CA CYS A 30 -7.73 0.14 4.36
C CYS A 30 -6.87 0.40 3.11
N VAL A 31 -5.72 1.06 3.28
CA VAL A 31 -4.76 1.33 2.19
C VAL A 31 -4.22 0.03 1.60
N GLY A 32 -3.85 -0.92 2.45
CA GLY A 32 -3.38 -2.24 2.02
C GLY A 32 -4.38 -2.97 1.15
N ASN A 33 -5.67 -2.92 1.50
CA ASN A 33 -6.71 -3.54 0.70
C ASN A 33 -6.97 -2.84 -0.63
N VAL A 34 -6.71 -1.54 -0.73
CA VAL A 34 -6.72 -0.85 -2.02
C VAL A 34 -5.60 -1.38 -2.91
N ILE A 35 -4.37 -1.44 -2.38
CA ILE A 35 -3.17 -1.85 -3.11
C ILE A 35 -3.21 -3.34 -3.45
N ASN A 36 -3.48 -4.22 -2.49
CA ASN A 36 -3.58 -5.68 -2.69
C ASN A 36 -4.59 -6.05 -3.75
N ASN A 37 -5.69 -5.30 -3.83
CA ASN A 37 -6.70 -5.55 -4.85
C ASN A 37 -6.22 -5.09 -6.23
N MET A 38 -5.53 -3.95 -6.33
CA MET A 38 -4.91 -3.51 -7.58
C MET A 38 -3.79 -4.46 -8.05
N LEU A 39 -3.04 -5.06 -7.12
CA LEU A 39 -1.88 -5.89 -7.44
C LEU A 39 -2.21 -7.38 -7.63
N PHE A 40 -3.13 -7.92 -6.84
CA PHE A 40 -3.38 -9.36 -6.73
C PHE A 40 -4.87 -9.74 -6.70
N GLY A 41 -5.78 -8.76 -6.90
CA GLY A 41 -7.22 -9.00 -6.86
C GLY A 41 -7.74 -9.44 -5.47
N MET A 42 -6.93 -9.30 -4.42
CA MET A 42 -7.24 -9.82 -3.09
C MET A 42 -7.48 -8.73 -2.05
N ARG A 43 -8.13 -9.10 -0.94
CA ARG A 43 -8.32 -8.24 0.23
C ARG A 43 -8.18 -9.04 1.51
N PHE A 44 -7.66 -8.39 2.53
CA PHE A 44 -7.64 -8.89 3.89
C PHE A 44 -8.86 -8.42 4.68
N PRO A 45 -9.39 -9.24 5.59
CA PRO A 45 -10.38 -8.77 6.54
C PRO A 45 -9.79 -7.69 7.46
N GLN A 46 -10.66 -6.80 7.97
CA GLN A 46 -10.25 -5.81 8.96
C GLN A 46 -9.68 -6.50 10.20
N GLY A 47 -8.52 -6.06 10.68
CA GLY A 47 -7.81 -6.71 11.79
C GLY A 47 -6.98 -7.95 11.40
N SER A 48 -6.76 -8.20 10.10
CA SER A 48 -5.89 -9.29 9.63
C SER A 48 -4.48 -9.19 10.21
N ALA A 49 -4.07 -10.25 10.93
CA ALA A 49 -2.71 -10.38 11.45
C ALA A 49 -1.66 -10.43 10.34
N GLU A 50 -1.97 -11.07 9.21
CA GLU A 50 -1.07 -11.14 8.05
C GLU A 50 -0.84 -9.74 7.45
N MET A 51 -1.89 -8.93 7.32
CA MET A 51 -1.76 -7.55 6.82
C MET A 51 -0.97 -6.66 7.79
N HIS A 52 -1.23 -6.79 9.10
CA HIS A 52 -0.45 -6.07 10.11
C HIS A 52 1.02 -6.49 10.10
N HIS A 53 1.31 -7.78 9.93
CA HIS A 53 2.67 -8.30 9.80
C HIS A 53 3.37 -7.71 8.58
N LEU A 54 2.75 -7.79 7.40
CA LEU A 54 3.28 -7.20 6.17
C LEU A 54 3.57 -5.70 6.32
N HIS A 55 2.65 -4.94 6.89
CA HIS A 55 2.88 -3.52 7.16
C HIS A 55 4.04 -3.30 8.14
N SER A 56 4.16 -4.13 9.18
CA SER A 56 5.27 -4.03 10.13
C SER A 56 6.64 -4.32 9.50
N LEU A 57 6.69 -5.19 8.49
CA LEU A 57 7.89 -5.46 7.71
C LEU A 57 8.32 -4.23 6.89
N LEU A 58 7.38 -3.53 6.26
CA LEU A 58 7.65 -2.29 5.51
C LEU A 58 8.15 -1.17 6.42
N ASP A 59 7.51 -1.00 7.59
CA ASP A 59 7.88 0.00 8.58
C ASP A 59 9.28 -0.29 9.20
N GLN A 60 9.60 -1.57 9.44
CA GLN A 60 10.95 -1.99 9.82
C GLN A 60 11.98 -1.72 8.72
N GLN A 61 11.65 -2.03 7.47
CA GLN A 61 12.48 -1.71 6.32
C GLN A 61 12.75 -0.20 6.22
N SER A 62 11.71 0.63 6.37
CA SER A 62 11.80 2.10 6.34
C SER A 62 12.76 2.64 7.40
N ARG A 63 12.70 2.13 8.63
CA ARG A 63 13.67 2.46 9.69
C ARG A 63 15.09 1.99 9.40
N LEU A 64 15.24 0.82 8.77
CA LEU A 64 16.55 0.28 8.44
C LEU A 64 17.22 1.12 7.35
N VAL A 65 16.51 1.47 6.28
CA VAL A 65 17.10 2.18 5.13
C VAL A 65 17.64 3.57 5.48
N VAL A 66 17.10 4.23 6.51
CA VAL A 66 17.61 5.53 7.01
C VAL A 66 18.75 5.39 8.01
N ASN A 67 19.10 4.18 8.44
CA ASN A 67 20.22 3.97 9.36
C ASN A 67 21.55 4.36 8.68
N PRO A 68 22.44 5.13 9.33
CA PRO A 68 23.71 5.53 8.73
C PRO A 68 24.58 4.38 8.20
N VAL A 69 24.48 3.19 8.79
CA VAL A 69 25.22 2.00 8.33
C VAL A 69 24.79 1.55 6.93
N MET A 70 23.55 1.84 6.53
CA MET A 70 23.09 1.54 5.16
C MET A 70 23.83 2.39 4.12
N GLY A 71 24.16 3.65 4.46
CA GLY A 71 25.00 4.48 3.61
C GLY A 71 26.40 3.90 3.42
N LEU A 72 26.96 3.27 4.46
CA LEU A 72 28.22 2.54 4.36
C LEU A 72 28.11 1.34 3.40
N TYR A 73 27.07 0.53 3.50
CA TYR A 73 26.87 -0.60 2.59
C TYR A 73 26.71 -0.14 1.13
N ILE A 74 26.03 0.99 0.89
CA ILE A 74 25.88 1.55 -0.46
C ILE A 74 27.23 2.03 -1.02
N ALA A 75 28.01 2.75 -0.21
CA ALA A 75 29.30 3.28 -0.63
C ALA A 75 30.38 2.20 -0.77
N ALA A 76 30.29 1.13 0.03
CA ALA A 76 31.25 0.04 0.09
C ALA A 76 30.53 -1.31 0.23
N PRO A 77 29.98 -1.89 -0.85
CA PRO A 77 29.15 -3.10 -0.78
C PRO A 77 29.81 -4.29 -0.10
N TRP A 78 31.12 -4.48 -0.25
CA TRP A 78 31.88 -5.55 0.41
C TRP A 78 31.79 -5.54 1.95
N THR A 79 31.36 -4.42 2.55
CA THR A 79 31.15 -4.32 4.00
C THR A 79 29.96 -5.16 4.49
N THR A 80 29.05 -5.57 3.61
CA THR A 80 27.94 -6.47 3.96
C THR A 80 28.40 -7.88 4.32
N ASP A 81 29.62 -8.27 3.94
CA ASP A 81 30.17 -9.61 4.21
C ASP A 81 30.93 -9.69 5.55
N ILE A 82 31.15 -8.55 6.22
CA ILE A 82 31.95 -8.48 7.45
C ILE A 82 31.06 -8.80 8.67
N PRO A 83 31.32 -9.89 9.43
CA PRO A 83 30.43 -10.35 10.51
C PRO A 83 30.15 -9.36 11.63
N LEU A 84 31.04 -8.39 11.87
CA LEU A 84 30.86 -7.40 12.94
C LEU A 84 29.94 -6.25 12.55
N ILE A 85 29.75 -6.02 11.26
CA ILE A 85 28.98 -4.88 10.74
C ILE A 85 27.81 -5.30 9.87
N ASN A 86 27.67 -6.57 9.49
CA ASN A 86 26.61 -7.04 8.58
C ASN A 86 25.23 -7.23 9.22
N GLY A 87 25.09 -7.02 10.54
CA GLY A 87 23.82 -7.28 11.25
C GLY A 87 22.61 -6.59 10.61
N LYS A 88 22.72 -5.30 10.30
CA LYS A 88 21.62 -4.53 9.66
C LYS A 88 21.34 -4.93 8.22
N TRP A 89 22.35 -5.39 7.51
CA TRP A 89 22.17 -5.98 6.18
C TRP A 89 21.39 -7.29 6.27
N ASN A 90 21.73 -8.17 7.23
CA ASN A 90 21.03 -9.43 7.44
C ASN A 90 19.58 -9.20 7.87
N ASP A 91 19.32 -8.24 8.77
CA ASP A 91 17.96 -7.81 9.14
C ASP A 91 17.16 -7.41 7.89
N LEU A 92 17.75 -6.59 7.00
CA LEU A 92 17.11 -6.16 5.76
C LEU A 92 16.84 -7.31 4.79
N MET A 93 17.78 -8.24 4.64
CA MET A 93 17.60 -9.41 3.78
C MET A 93 16.53 -10.36 4.30
N ALA A 94 16.42 -10.54 5.62
CA ALA A 94 15.36 -11.33 6.23
C ALA A 94 13.97 -10.73 5.94
N ILE A 95 13.82 -9.42 6.14
CA ILE A 95 12.57 -8.70 5.81
C ILE A 95 12.21 -8.85 4.32
N ARG A 96 13.21 -8.66 3.43
CA ARG A 96 12.98 -8.83 1.99
C ARG A 96 12.58 -10.25 1.62
N SER A 97 13.15 -11.27 2.28
CA SER A 97 12.79 -12.66 2.07
C SER A 97 11.31 -12.89 2.37
N GLU A 98 10.83 -12.43 3.54
CA GLU A 98 9.42 -12.60 3.92
C GLU A 98 8.46 -11.87 2.97
N LEU A 99 8.81 -10.65 2.55
CA LEU A 99 8.04 -9.92 1.55
C LEU A 99 8.03 -10.65 0.20
N TYR A 100 9.16 -11.19 -0.24
CA TYR A 100 9.24 -11.98 -1.47
C TYR A 100 8.46 -13.29 -1.41
N ASP A 101 8.41 -13.95 -0.24
CA ASP A 101 7.61 -15.16 -0.04
C ASP A 101 6.13 -14.86 -0.16
N PHE A 102 5.67 -13.74 0.42
CA PHE A 102 4.30 -13.25 0.24
C PHE A 102 3.98 -13.00 -1.24
N LEU A 103 4.84 -12.25 -1.95
CA LEU A 103 4.64 -11.96 -3.38
C LEU A 103 4.65 -13.24 -4.23
N GLN A 104 5.56 -14.17 -3.94
CA GLN A 104 5.66 -15.43 -4.65
C GLN A 104 4.38 -16.27 -4.48
N LYS A 105 3.83 -16.33 -3.27
CA LYS A 105 2.55 -17.00 -2.99
C LYS A 105 1.41 -16.42 -3.84
N GLN A 106 1.34 -15.09 -3.99
CA GLN A 106 0.32 -14.47 -4.84
C GLN A 106 0.54 -14.80 -6.31
N ILE A 107 1.78 -14.70 -6.81
CA ILE A 107 2.14 -15.06 -8.19
C ILE A 107 1.76 -16.51 -8.50
N ASP A 108 2.04 -17.43 -7.59
CA ASP A 108 1.75 -18.85 -7.79
C ASP A 108 0.24 -19.14 -7.73
N ASP A 109 -0.53 -18.44 -6.89
CA ASP A 109 -1.99 -18.53 -6.89
C ASP A 109 -2.58 -18.12 -8.25
N HIS A 110 -2.07 -17.03 -8.85
CA HIS A 110 -2.48 -16.61 -10.20
C HIS A 110 -2.16 -17.66 -11.25
N ARG A 111 -0.94 -18.21 -11.22
CA ARG A 111 -0.52 -19.29 -12.13
C ARG A 111 -1.41 -20.52 -12.00
N LEU A 112 -1.72 -20.92 -10.77
CA LEU A 112 -2.60 -22.06 -10.51
C LEU A 112 -4.01 -21.84 -11.04
N LYS A 113 -4.59 -20.64 -10.86
CA LYS A 113 -5.91 -20.30 -11.42
C LYS A 113 -5.90 -20.34 -12.94
N ILE A 114 -4.87 -19.78 -13.59
CA ILE A 114 -4.71 -19.85 -15.06
C ILE A 114 -4.62 -21.30 -15.54
N LEU A 115 -3.81 -22.13 -14.87
CA LEU A 115 -3.65 -23.54 -15.23
C LEU A 115 -4.95 -24.36 -15.11
N ARG A 116 -5.85 -23.95 -14.21
CA ARG A 116 -7.13 -24.60 -13.96
C ARG A 116 -8.27 -24.06 -14.82
N ASP A 117 -8.02 -23.03 -15.63
CA ASP A 117 -9.06 -22.26 -16.33
C ASP A 117 -10.10 -21.65 -15.35
N ASP A 118 -9.63 -21.32 -14.13
CA ASP A 118 -10.43 -20.63 -13.12
C ASP A 118 -10.51 -19.12 -13.43
N HIS A 119 -11.51 -18.44 -12.86
CA HIS A 119 -11.58 -16.98 -12.94
C HIS A 119 -10.36 -16.34 -12.25
N VAL A 120 -9.68 -15.46 -12.98
CA VAL A 120 -8.60 -14.61 -12.48
C VAL A 120 -9.07 -13.16 -12.52
N GLU A 121 -8.80 -12.43 -11.45
CA GLU A 121 -9.12 -10.99 -11.38
C GLU A 121 -8.27 -10.21 -12.38
N ASP A 122 -8.83 -9.13 -12.94
CA ASP A 122 -8.10 -8.27 -13.88
C ASP A 122 -7.23 -7.26 -13.11
N ASP A 123 -6.21 -7.79 -12.45
CA ASP A 123 -5.24 -7.03 -11.66
C ASP A 123 -3.89 -6.89 -12.37
N PHE A 124 -2.96 -6.18 -11.72
CA PHE A 124 -1.62 -5.95 -12.25
C PHE A 124 -0.86 -7.26 -12.52
N THR A 125 -0.91 -8.23 -11.61
CA THR A 125 -0.17 -9.50 -11.74
C THR A 125 -0.68 -10.27 -12.96
N PHE A 126 -1.99 -10.42 -13.10
CA PHE A 126 -2.59 -11.07 -14.25
C PHE A 126 -2.29 -10.33 -15.56
N SER A 127 -2.41 -9.01 -15.57
CA SER A 127 -2.08 -8.18 -16.73
C SER A 127 -0.63 -8.34 -17.17
N TYR A 128 0.32 -8.38 -16.23
CA TYR A 128 1.73 -8.57 -16.51
C TYR A 128 2.00 -9.96 -17.11
N MET A 129 1.44 -11.01 -16.52
CA MET A 129 1.55 -12.38 -17.04
C MET A 129 0.99 -12.52 -18.45
N ARG A 130 -0.16 -11.88 -18.73
CA ARG A 130 -0.78 -11.88 -20.06
C ARG A 130 0.10 -11.19 -21.10
N GLU A 131 0.71 -10.07 -20.76
CA GLU A 131 1.63 -9.38 -21.66
C GLU A 131 2.91 -10.18 -21.89
N MET A 132 3.47 -10.84 -20.85
CA MET A 132 4.58 -11.78 -21.01
C MET A 132 4.24 -12.90 -22.00
N GLU A 133 3.08 -13.53 -21.83
CA GLU A 133 2.66 -14.63 -22.70
C GLU A 133 2.40 -14.18 -24.13
N LYS A 134 1.75 -13.03 -24.31
CA LYS A 134 1.55 -12.42 -25.63
C LYS A 134 2.89 -12.21 -26.34
N ARG A 135 3.91 -11.65 -25.68
CA ARG A 135 5.23 -11.42 -26.29
C ARG A 135 5.91 -12.71 -26.71
N ARG A 136 5.80 -13.77 -25.90
CA ARG A 136 6.30 -15.12 -26.25
C ARG A 136 5.62 -15.65 -27.51
N GLN A 137 4.31 -15.51 -27.62
CA GLN A 137 3.54 -15.99 -28.78
C GLN A 137 3.81 -15.19 -30.05
N THR A 138 3.98 -13.87 -29.94
CA THR A 138 4.23 -12.99 -31.09
C THR A 138 5.71 -12.89 -31.48
N GLY A 139 6.62 -13.52 -30.73
CA GLY A 139 8.07 -13.38 -30.92
C GLY A 139 8.56 -11.95 -30.70
N THR A 140 7.84 -11.16 -29.91
CA THR A 140 8.25 -9.80 -29.54
C THR A 140 9.40 -9.87 -28.54
N ASP A 141 10.35 -8.94 -28.62
CA ASP A 141 11.47 -8.88 -27.67
C ASP A 141 10.95 -8.79 -26.22
N MET A 142 11.46 -9.68 -25.37
CA MET A 142 11.11 -9.72 -23.96
C MET A 142 11.73 -8.55 -23.21
N GLY A 143 12.90 -8.04 -23.63
CA GLY A 143 13.63 -7.02 -22.87
C GLY A 143 13.78 -7.43 -21.39
N TYR A 144 13.31 -6.60 -20.47
CA TYR A 144 13.27 -6.86 -19.02
C TYR A 144 11.93 -7.42 -18.52
N PHE A 145 11.07 -7.92 -19.41
CA PHE A 145 9.72 -8.37 -19.07
C PHE A 145 9.75 -9.82 -18.59
N ASP A 146 10.29 -10.06 -17.39
CA ASP A 146 10.44 -11.38 -16.80
C ASP A 146 9.81 -11.49 -15.38
N ASP A 147 9.80 -12.70 -14.83
CA ASP A 147 9.23 -12.97 -13.50
C ASP A 147 9.92 -12.18 -12.39
N TRP A 148 11.23 -11.94 -12.54
CA TRP A 148 12.01 -11.21 -11.55
C TRP A 148 11.62 -9.73 -11.55
N GLN A 149 11.51 -9.12 -12.72
CA GLN A 149 11.06 -7.75 -12.87
C GLN A 149 9.61 -7.58 -12.39
N MET A 150 8.73 -8.54 -12.69
CA MET A 150 7.36 -8.53 -12.15
C MET A 150 7.38 -8.49 -10.62
N LYS A 151 8.15 -9.38 -9.97
CA LYS A 151 8.27 -9.43 -8.51
C LYS A 151 8.82 -8.12 -7.93
N MET A 152 9.82 -7.53 -8.59
CA MET A 152 10.39 -6.24 -8.18
C MET A 152 9.36 -5.09 -8.28
N LEU A 153 8.59 -5.04 -9.37
CA LEU A 153 7.52 -4.04 -9.55
C LEU A 153 6.40 -4.21 -8.53
N LEU A 154 6.01 -5.46 -8.23
CA LEU A 154 5.01 -5.75 -7.20
C LEU A 154 5.48 -5.25 -5.82
N LEU A 155 6.74 -5.52 -5.45
CA LEU A 155 7.29 -5.03 -4.20
C LEU A 155 7.33 -3.50 -4.15
N ASP A 156 7.79 -2.85 -5.22
CA ASP A 156 7.92 -1.39 -5.30
C ASP A 156 6.55 -0.70 -5.20
N LEU A 157 5.56 -1.17 -5.97
CA LEU A 157 4.19 -0.64 -5.91
C LEU A 157 3.55 -0.87 -4.54
N PHE A 158 3.79 -2.04 -3.93
CA PHE A 158 3.27 -2.34 -2.60
C PHE A 158 3.87 -1.41 -1.53
N PHE A 159 5.20 -1.32 -1.49
CA PHE A 159 5.92 -0.47 -0.52
C PHE A 159 5.60 1.01 -0.71
N ALA A 160 5.75 1.53 -1.94
CA ALA A 160 5.55 2.94 -2.24
C ALA A 160 4.12 3.40 -1.94
N GLY A 161 3.12 2.59 -2.30
CA GLY A 161 1.72 2.91 -2.05
C GLY A 161 1.36 2.88 -0.56
N MET A 162 1.90 1.91 0.19
CA MET A 162 1.60 1.73 1.61
C MET A 162 2.15 2.88 2.45
N GLU A 163 3.47 3.06 2.46
CA GLU A 163 4.14 3.99 3.38
C GLU A 163 3.67 5.44 3.19
N THR A 164 3.60 5.90 1.93
CA THR A 164 3.25 7.28 1.61
C THR A 164 1.78 7.58 1.95
N THR A 165 0.86 6.70 1.57
CA THR A 165 -0.58 6.93 1.75
C THR A 165 -0.99 6.77 3.21
N VAL A 166 -0.48 5.74 3.91
CA VAL A 166 -0.75 5.56 5.35
C VAL A 166 -0.25 6.74 6.15
N THR A 167 0.97 7.21 5.87
CA THR A 167 1.55 8.37 6.56
C THR A 167 0.75 9.64 6.29
N THR A 168 0.42 9.91 5.03
CA THR A 168 -0.38 11.09 4.65
C THR A 168 -1.75 11.09 5.34
N LEU A 169 -2.46 9.95 5.33
CA LEU A 169 -3.77 9.83 5.98
C LEU A 169 -3.66 9.96 7.50
N LYS A 170 -2.64 9.34 8.11
CA LYS A 170 -2.39 9.47 9.55
C LYS A 170 -2.23 10.93 9.96
N TRP A 171 -1.44 11.71 9.22
CA TRP A 171 -1.31 13.14 9.47
C TRP A 171 -2.60 13.91 9.17
N GLY A 172 -3.30 13.60 8.09
CA GLY A 172 -4.58 14.22 7.76
C GLY A 172 -5.61 14.06 8.90
N PHE A 173 -5.77 12.85 9.44
CA PHE A 173 -6.67 12.59 10.56
C PHE A 173 -6.19 13.26 11.86
N LEU A 174 -4.89 13.24 12.15
CA LEU A 174 -4.33 13.93 13.32
C LEU A 174 -4.59 15.44 13.26
N LEU A 175 -4.33 16.06 12.11
CA LEU A 175 -4.57 17.48 11.89
C LEU A 175 -6.05 17.84 12.01
N ALA A 176 -6.95 17.01 11.47
CA ALA A 176 -8.38 17.20 11.65
C ALA A 176 -8.79 17.13 13.13
N ALA A 177 -8.21 16.21 13.90
CA ALA A 177 -8.52 16.05 15.32
C ALA A 177 -8.04 17.24 16.18
N ILE A 178 -6.88 17.83 15.86
CA ILE A 178 -6.32 18.96 16.62
C ILE A 178 -6.78 20.34 16.09
N HIS A 179 -7.43 20.40 14.92
CA HIS A 179 -8.02 21.60 14.35
C HIS A 179 -9.53 21.41 14.03
N PRO A 180 -10.40 21.37 15.06
CA PRO A 180 -11.83 21.08 14.87
C PRO A 180 -12.57 22.11 14.01
N ASP A 181 -12.06 23.35 13.92
CA ASP A 181 -12.60 24.39 13.05
C ASP A 181 -12.36 24.08 11.56
N ILE A 182 -11.21 23.50 11.22
CA ILE A 182 -10.88 23.02 9.88
C ILE A 182 -11.74 21.78 9.56
N GLN A 183 -11.83 20.83 10.49
CA GLN A 183 -12.67 19.63 10.32
C GLN A 183 -14.13 20.00 10.03
N ARG A 184 -14.68 20.96 10.75
CA ARG A 184 -16.07 21.42 10.55
C ARG A 184 -16.28 22.02 9.16
N LYS A 185 -15.36 22.84 8.67
CA LYS A 185 -15.45 23.41 7.32
C LYS A 185 -15.38 22.36 6.22
N VAL A 186 -14.58 21.31 6.41
CA VAL A 186 -14.55 20.15 5.50
C VAL A 186 -15.90 19.44 5.51
N GLN A 187 -16.48 19.18 6.68
CA GLN A 187 -17.80 18.57 6.80
C GLN A 187 -18.89 19.41 6.15
N GLU A 188 -18.90 20.72 6.39
CA GLU A 188 -19.84 21.67 5.76
C GLU A 188 -19.71 21.67 4.23
N GLU A 189 -18.50 21.64 3.68
CA GLU A 189 -18.31 21.56 2.22
C GLU A 189 -18.85 20.23 1.66
N LEU A 190 -18.55 19.11 2.33
CA LEU A 190 -19.03 17.79 1.94
C LEU A 190 -20.57 17.70 1.98
N ASP A 191 -21.20 18.19 3.04
CA ASP A 191 -22.66 18.18 3.22
C ASP A 191 -23.39 19.02 2.15
N ASN A 192 -22.74 20.09 1.66
CA ASN A 192 -23.30 20.96 0.62
C ASN A 192 -23.15 20.39 -0.80
N VAL A 193 -22.10 19.61 -1.05
CA VAL A 193 -21.69 19.20 -2.41
C VAL A 193 -22.08 17.75 -2.72
N CYS A 194 -21.92 16.87 -1.74
CA CYS A 194 -22.16 15.43 -1.87
C CYS A 194 -23.61 15.08 -1.49
N VAL A 195 -24.15 14.05 -2.12
CA VAL A 195 -25.51 13.58 -1.85
C VAL A 195 -25.44 12.39 -0.90
N GLY A 196 -25.87 12.60 0.34
CA GLY A 196 -25.77 11.60 1.40
C GLY A 196 -24.32 11.31 1.80
N ASN A 197 -24.05 10.11 2.31
CA ASN A 197 -22.73 9.73 2.85
C ASN A 197 -21.75 9.23 1.79
N VAL A 198 -21.89 9.66 0.53
CA VAL A 198 -21.10 9.11 -0.58
C VAL A 198 -20.34 10.22 -1.29
N VAL A 199 -19.01 10.13 -1.22
CA VAL A 199 -18.08 11.01 -1.95
C VAL A 199 -17.58 10.26 -3.19
N LEU A 200 -17.77 10.84 -4.37
CA LEU A 200 -17.31 10.30 -5.64
C LEU A 200 -16.10 11.08 -6.15
N LEU A 201 -15.26 10.44 -6.96
CA LEU A 201 -14.13 11.14 -7.60
C LEU A 201 -14.59 12.30 -8.50
N ALA A 202 -15.81 12.20 -9.05
CA ALA A 202 -16.44 13.26 -9.84
C ALA A 202 -16.78 14.52 -9.00
N ASP A 203 -16.84 14.41 -7.67
CA ASP A 203 -17.09 15.54 -6.78
C ASP A 203 -15.83 16.37 -6.54
N ARG A 204 -14.65 15.82 -6.83
CA ARG A 204 -13.35 16.44 -6.57
C ARG A 204 -13.22 17.91 -7.05
N PRO A 205 -13.69 18.30 -8.25
CA PRO A 205 -13.62 19.71 -8.68
C PRO A 205 -14.52 20.65 -7.89
N ARG A 206 -15.53 20.12 -7.19
CA ARG A 206 -16.51 20.85 -6.39
C ARG A 206 -16.14 20.90 -4.89
N LEU A 207 -15.00 20.32 -4.51
CA LEU A 207 -14.50 20.26 -3.13
C LEU A 207 -13.16 21.02 -2.95
N PRO A 208 -13.10 22.32 -3.29
CA PRO A 208 -11.84 23.07 -3.24
C PRO A 208 -11.22 23.18 -1.84
N TYR A 209 -12.02 23.31 -0.78
CA TYR A 209 -11.53 23.43 0.60
C TYR A 209 -10.97 22.11 1.10
N THR A 210 -11.71 21.01 0.92
CA THR A 210 -11.27 19.65 1.25
C THR A 210 -9.98 19.31 0.51
N GLN A 211 -9.88 19.68 -0.77
CA GLN A 211 -8.66 19.48 -1.55
C GLN A 211 -7.48 20.29 -1.02
N ALA A 212 -7.71 21.54 -0.60
CA ALA A 212 -6.66 22.34 0.02
C ALA A 212 -6.17 21.70 1.33
N VAL A 213 -7.07 21.20 2.18
CA VAL A 213 -6.71 20.52 3.45
C VAL A 213 -5.87 19.26 3.18
N ILE A 214 -6.28 18.43 2.22
CA ILE A 214 -5.52 17.24 1.82
C ILE A 214 -4.12 17.64 1.33
N ASN A 215 -4.03 18.64 0.43
CA ASN A 215 -2.76 19.09 -0.12
C ASN A 215 -1.82 19.65 0.96
N VAL A 216 -2.32 20.44 1.90
CA VAL A 216 -1.51 20.98 3.01
C VAL A 216 -0.99 19.85 3.90
N SER A 217 -1.83 18.85 4.19
CA SER A 217 -1.43 17.69 4.99
C SER A 217 -0.28 16.91 4.32
N SER A 218 -0.31 16.78 2.98
CA SER A 218 0.77 16.15 2.20
C SER A 218 2.05 16.98 2.08
N VAL A 219 1.99 18.31 2.24
CA VAL A 219 3.17 19.17 2.06
C VAL A 219 3.93 19.39 3.37
N VAL A 220 3.22 19.43 4.50
CA VAL A 220 3.82 19.82 5.78
C VAL A 220 4.48 18.64 6.50
N TYR A 221 4.05 17.40 6.24
CA TYR A 221 4.39 16.24 7.08
C TYR A 221 4.83 14.97 6.33
N THR A 222 5.09 15.07 5.03
CA THR A 222 5.68 14.02 4.18
C THR A 222 6.99 14.53 3.60
#